data_AF-A0A3P7LJT3-F1
#
_entry.id   AF-A0A3P7LJT3-F1
#
_cell.length_a   1.000
_cell.length_b   1.000
_cell.length_c   1.000
_cell.angle_alpha   90.00
_cell.angle_beta   90.00
_cell.angle_gamma   90.00
#
_symmetry.space_group_name_H-M   'P 1'
#
loop_
_entity.id
_entity.type
_entity.pdbx_description
1 polymer ?
#
loop_
_entity_poly.entity_id
_entity_poly.type
_entity_poly.pdbx_seq_one_letter_code
_entity_poly.pdbx_strand_id
1 'polypeptide(L)'
;MNSRITKACTSRLLLSDVNSADNEPNVFKRLNANGEEVIDNGCGFMIKFLVDRQKLTENDRDEFITYLCSNSLFVEAWDAESLMLVGASYIPLQSLLRNGKEAVQCTVQCPVVFSALPEPARVTALLYVRLANIGHPSSNQIDQHFMY
;
A
#
# COMPACT_ATOMS: atom_id res chain seq x y z
N MET A 1 20.90 10.24 9.70
CA MET A 1 19.96 10.47 10.83
C MET A 1 18.67 9.77 10.44
N ASN A 2 18.18 8.85 11.27
CA ASN A 2 17.16 7.83 10.96
C ASN A 2 15.89 8.36 10.26
N SER A 3 15.80 8.28 8.93
CA SER A 3 14.51 8.39 8.21
C SER A 3 14.00 7.01 7.81
N ARG A 4 13.97 6.06 8.76
CA ARG A 4 13.31 4.77 8.51
C ARG A 4 11.80 5.02 8.42
N ILE A 5 11.25 4.87 7.22
CA ILE A 5 9.80 4.82 7.00
C ILE A 5 9.31 3.48 7.58
N THR A 6 9.09 3.45 8.89
CA THR A 6 8.49 2.32 9.58
C THR A 6 7.18 2.80 10.18
N LYS A 7 6.09 2.65 9.42
CA LYS A 7 4.74 2.85 9.95
C LYS A 7 4.04 1.50 9.91
N ALA A 8 3.71 0.97 11.08
CA ALA A 8 2.78 -0.14 11.17
C ALA A 8 1.36 0.44 11.02
N CYS A 9 0.66 -0.01 9.99
CA CYS A 9 -0.75 0.30 9.77
C CYS A 9 -1.52 -1.03 9.78
N THR A 10 -2.36 -1.24 10.79
CA THR A 10 -3.31 -2.37 10.81
C THR A 10 -4.70 -1.82 10.50
N SER A 11 -5.45 -2.53 9.66
CA SER A 11 -6.83 -2.16 9.35
C SER A 11 -7.66 -3.41 9.11
N ARG A 12 -8.89 -3.42 9.66
CA ARG A 12 -9.86 -4.49 9.41
C ARG A 12 -10.60 -4.18 8.11
N LEU A 13 -10.55 -5.12 7.17
CA LEU A 13 -11.15 -5.00 5.86
C LEU A 13 -12.11 -6.17 5.64
N LEU A 14 -13.19 -5.90 4.90
CA LEU A 14 -14.15 -6.91 4.47
C LEU A 14 -13.83 -7.32 3.03
N LEU A 15 -13.71 -8.62 2.79
CA LEU A 15 -13.67 -9.14 1.42
C LEU A 15 -15.11 -9.20 0.90
N SER A 16 -15.41 -8.52 -0.21
CA SER A 16 -16.73 -8.60 -0.82
C SER A 16 -17.06 -10.03 -1.25
N ASP A 17 -18.34 -10.41 -1.21
CA ASP A 17 -18.79 -11.72 -1.67
C ASP A 17 -18.32 -11.98 -3.10
N VAL A 18 -17.79 -13.18 -3.32
CA VAL A 18 -17.23 -13.62 -4.59
C VAL A 18 -18.34 -13.72 -5.62
N ASN A 19 -18.48 -12.73 -6.49
CA ASN A 19 -19.27 -12.90 -7.70
C ASN A 19 -18.53 -13.89 -8.59
N SER A 20 -18.89 -15.16 -8.46
CA SER A 20 -18.23 -16.31 -9.09
C SER A 20 -18.39 -16.36 -10.63
N ALA A 21 -18.88 -15.26 -11.23
CA ALA A 21 -19.21 -15.16 -12.64
C ALA A 21 -18.07 -14.60 -13.50
N ASP A 22 -17.13 -13.85 -12.92
CA ASP A 22 -15.97 -13.33 -13.62
C ASP A 22 -14.72 -13.52 -12.76
N ASN A 23 -13.60 -13.87 -13.39
CA ASN A 23 -12.31 -14.13 -12.77
C ASN A 23 -11.64 -12.82 -12.25
N GLU A 24 -12.46 -11.90 -11.73
CA GLU A 24 -12.09 -10.57 -11.28
C GLU A 24 -11.52 -10.60 -9.86
N PRO A 25 -10.51 -9.77 -9.57
CA PRO A 25 -9.96 -9.68 -8.23
C PRO A 25 -10.98 -9.07 -7.27
N ASN A 26 -11.21 -9.74 -6.15
CA ASN A 26 -12.04 -9.20 -5.07
C ASN A 26 -11.39 -7.94 -4.47
N VAL A 27 -12.19 -6.88 -4.30
CA VAL A 27 -11.73 -5.62 -3.72
C VAL A 27 -12.04 -5.60 -2.23
N PHE A 28 -11.03 -5.37 -1.40
CA PHE A 28 -11.21 -5.18 0.03
C PHE A 28 -11.96 -3.88 0.33
N LYS A 29 -13.02 -3.98 1.13
CA LYS A 29 -13.85 -2.86 1.58
C LYS A 29 -13.45 -2.46 3.00
N ARG A 30 -13.44 -1.15 3.27
CA ARG A 30 -13.18 -0.63 4.63
C ARG A 30 -14.45 -0.71 5.46
N LEU A 31 -14.30 -1.02 6.74
CA LEU A 31 -15.39 -0.97 7.71
C LEU A 31 -15.20 0.22 8.67
N ASN A 32 -16.30 0.84 9.08
CA ASN A 32 -16.31 1.83 10.16
C ASN A 32 -16.29 1.13 11.55
N ALA A 33 -16.27 1.92 12.63
CA ALA A 33 -16.26 1.39 14.00
C ALA A 33 -17.51 0.54 14.33
N ASN A 34 -18.61 0.74 13.60
CA ASN A 34 -19.87 0.03 13.78
C ASN A 34 -19.94 -1.24 12.90
N GLY A 35 -18.90 -1.54 12.12
CA GLY A 35 -18.86 -2.70 11.23
C GLY A 35 -19.56 -2.49 9.87
N GLU A 36 -19.97 -1.27 9.55
CA GLU A 36 -20.63 -0.95 8.29
C GLU A 36 -19.59 -0.58 7.21
N GLU A 37 -19.90 -0.88 5.95
CA GLU A 37 -19.06 -0.53 4.80
C GLU A 37 -18.91 0.99 4.68
N VAL A 38 -17.66 1.45 4.59
CA VAL A 38 -17.33 2.84 4.29
C VAL A 38 -17.32 3.01 2.78
N ILE A 39 -18.39 3.60 2.25
CA ILE A 39 -18.49 3.95 0.83
C ILE A 39 -17.76 5.28 0.61
N ASP A 40 -16.49 5.21 0.22
CA ASP A 40 -15.67 6.33 -0.25
C ASP A 40 -15.62 6.30 -1.80
N ASN A 41 -15.35 7.43 -2.44
CA ASN A 41 -15.15 7.54 -3.90
C ASN A 41 -13.90 6.77 -4.39
N GLY A 42 -13.13 6.17 -3.49
CA GLY A 42 -11.98 5.33 -3.80
C GLY A 42 -12.29 3.83 -3.65
N CYS A 43 -11.78 3.00 -4.56
CA CYS A 43 -11.80 1.55 -4.41
C CYS A 43 -10.68 1.08 -3.47
N GLY A 44 -10.98 0.11 -2.60
CA GLY A 44 -9.96 -0.59 -1.83
C GLY A 44 -9.52 0.11 -0.53
N PHE A 45 -8.41 -0.39 0.02
CA PHE A 45 -7.71 0.22 1.14
C PHE A 45 -6.51 1.03 0.64
N MET A 46 -6.48 2.33 0.95
CA MET A 46 -5.40 3.23 0.54
C MET A 46 -4.61 3.73 1.74
N ILE A 47 -3.29 3.58 1.68
CA ILE A 47 -2.35 4.21 2.62
C ILE A 47 -1.57 5.30 1.87
N LYS A 48 -1.54 6.51 2.44
CA LYS A 48 -0.75 7.63 1.93
C LYS A 48 0.41 7.95 2.88
N PHE A 49 1.59 8.12 2.31
CA PHE A 49 2.80 8.53 3.03
C PHE A 49 3.29 9.85 2.45
N LEU A 50 3.32 10.89 3.29
CA LEU A 50 3.98 12.13 2.93
C LEU A 50 5.45 12.02 3.35
N VAL A 51 6.35 12.09 2.38
CA VAL A 51 7.79 12.14 2.63
C VAL A 51 8.22 13.60 2.51
N ASP A 52 8.50 14.22 3.66
CA ASP A 52 8.99 15.59 3.70
C ASP A 52 10.40 15.66 3.10
N ARG A 53 10.52 16.41 2.00
CA ARG A 53 11.80 16.61 1.28
C ARG A 53 12.54 17.87 1.72
N GLN A 54 11.94 18.73 2.54
CA GLN A 54 12.50 20.05 2.87
C GLN A 54 13.71 19.98 3.81
N LYS A 55 13.97 18.83 4.44
CA LYS A 55 15.08 18.62 5.38
C LYS A 55 16.19 17.72 4.86
N LEU A 56 16.11 17.27 3.60
CA LEU A 56 17.06 16.31 3.05
C LEU A 56 18.24 17.05 2.43
N THR A 57 19.40 16.99 3.09
CA THR A 57 20.69 17.27 2.43
C THR A 57 20.85 16.34 1.22
N GLU A 58 21.76 16.63 0.28
CA GLU A 58 22.00 15.73 -0.86
C GLU A 58 22.22 14.27 -0.41
N ASN A 59 22.93 14.08 0.70
CA ASN A 59 23.17 12.78 1.32
C ASN A 59 21.89 12.04 1.78
N ASP A 60 20.86 12.76 2.24
CA ASP A 60 19.61 12.13 2.68
C ASP A 60 18.67 11.79 1.51
N ARG A 61 18.82 12.46 0.36
CA ARG A 61 18.10 12.10 -0.88
C ARG A 61 18.56 10.73 -1.39
N ASP A 62 19.86 10.52 -1.35
CA ASP A 62 20.47 9.24 -1.73
C ASP A 62 20.05 8.13 -0.77
N GLU A 63 19.89 8.42 0.54
CA GLU A 63 19.37 7.46 1.52
C GLU A 63 17.94 7.02 1.18
N PHE A 64 17.03 7.95 0.84
CA PHE A 64 15.65 7.61 0.48
C PHE A 64 15.57 6.83 -0.83
N ILE A 65 16.36 7.20 -1.84
CA ILE A 65 16.43 6.46 -3.10
C ILE A 65 16.96 5.05 -2.85
N THR A 66 18.06 4.92 -2.09
CA THR A 66 18.66 3.64 -1.71
C THR A 66 17.67 2.77 -0.94
N TYR A 67 16.87 3.37 -0.06
CA TYR A 67 15.80 2.69 0.65
C TYR A 67 14.77 2.10 -0.30
N LEU A 68 14.24 2.89 -1.25
CA LEU A 68 13.27 2.38 -2.24
C LEU A 68 13.88 1.29 -3.13
N CYS A 69 15.15 1.43 -3.54
CA CYS A 69 15.84 0.43 -4.35
C CYS A 69 16.00 -0.93 -3.65
N SER A 70 16.25 -0.91 -2.33
CA SER A 70 16.73 -2.09 -1.61
C SER A 70 15.68 -2.76 -0.71
N ASN A 71 14.52 -2.12 -0.52
CA ASN A 71 13.51 -2.59 0.45
C ASN A 71 12.19 -2.97 -0.22
N SER A 72 11.38 -3.71 0.53
CA SER A 72 10.02 -4.09 0.19
C SER A 72 9.05 -3.62 1.27
N LEU A 73 7.83 -3.26 0.88
CA LEU A 73 6.72 -3.13 1.81
C LEU A 73 6.31 -4.54 2.26
N PHE A 74 6.31 -4.75 3.56
CA PHE A 74 5.87 -6.00 4.18
C PHE A 74 4.41 -5.87 4.60
N VAL A 75 3.57 -6.81 4.17
CA VAL A 75 2.15 -6.85 4.49
C VAL A 75 1.82 -8.22 5.05
N GLU A 76 1.20 -8.25 6.22
CA GLU A 76 0.65 -9.48 6.81
C GLU A 76 -0.88 -9.46 6.69
N ALA A 77 -1.44 -10.57 6.22
CA ALA A 77 -2.86 -10.80 6.19
C ALA A 77 -3.24 -11.70 7.36
N TRP A 78 -4.23 -11.26 8.13
CA TRP A 78 -4.74 -11.95 9.31
C TRP A 78 -6.23 -12.18 9.14
N ASP A 79 -6.71 -13.33 9.59
CA ASP A 79 -8.13 -13.55 9.75
C ASP A 79 -8.64 -12.68 10.92
N ALA A 80 -9.67 -11.89 10.67
CA ALA A 80 -10.09 -10.85 11.61
C ALA A 80 -10.81 -11.40 12.86
N GLU A 81 -11.33 -12.63 12.80
CA GLU A 81 -12.07 -13.25 13.91
C GLU A 81 -11.16 -14.14 14.76
N SER A 82 -10.42 -15.04 14.12
CA SER A 82 -9.52 -15.98 14.79
C SER A 82 -8.15 -15.38 15.13
N LEU A 83 -7.79 -14.22 14.55
CA LEU A 83 -6.46 -13.63 14.63
C LEU A 83 -5.35 -14.58 14.17
N MET A 84 -5.68 -15.50 13.27
CA MET A 84 -4.72 -16.42 12.68
C MET A 84 -4.05 -15.78 11.46
N LEU A 85 -2.75 -15.98 11.32
CA LEU A 85 -1.99 -15.50 10.17
C LEU A 85 -2.43 -16.28 8.92
N VAL A 86 -2.96 -15.56 7.93
CA VAL A 86 -3.27 -16.10 6.59
C VAL A 86 -2.01 -16.17 5.74
N GLY A 87 -1.06 -15.26 5.96
CA GLY A 87 0.26 -15.25 5.36
C GLY A 87 0.81 -13.84 5.22
N ALA A 88 1.98 -13.72 4.62
CA ALA A 88 2.65 -12.44 4.40
C ALA A 88 3.06 -12.25 2.94
N SER A 89 3.17 -11.00 2.53
CA SER A 89 3.63 -10.61 1.21
C SER A 89 4.71 -9.53 1.30
N TYR A 90 5.66 -9.60 0.37
CA TYR A 90 6.73 -8.62 0.20
C TYR A 90 6.56 -7.93 -1.15
N ILE A 91 6.35 -6.62 -1.10
CA ILE A 91 6.05 -5.80 -2.27
C ILE A 91 7.26 -4.89 -2.54
N PRO A 92 8.04 -5.12 -3.61
CA PRO A 92 9.24 -4.32 -3.89
C PRO A 92 8.95 -2.83 -4.05
N LEU A 93 9.72 -1.98 -3.37
CA LEU A 93 9.52 -0.52 -3.41
C LEU A 93 10.22 0.16 -4.61
N GLN A 94 11.08 -0.55 -5.32
CA GLN A 94 11.84 -0.01 -6.47
C GLN A 94 10.95 0.58 -7.57
N SER A 95 9.71 0.11 -7.70
CA SER A 95 8.74 0.61 -8.67
C SER A 95 8.25 2.04 -8.37
N LEU A 96 8.51 2.54 -7.16
CA LEU A 96 8.25 3.93 -6.75
C LEU A 96 9.37 4.89 -7.14
N LEU A 97 10.48 4.41 -7.70
CA LEU A 97 11.55 5.26 -8.23
C LEU A 97 11.05 6.00 -9.46
N ARG A 98 11.11 7.34 -9.43
CA ARG A 98 10.58 8.15 -10.52
C ARG A 98 11.48 8.19 -11.75
N ASN A 99 12.79 7.95 -11.60
CA ASN A 99 13.76 7.98 -12.69
C ASN A 99 13.60 9.20 -13.62
N GLY A 100 13.48 10.39 -13.02
CA GLY A 100 13.28 11.66 -13.74
C GLY A 100 11.84 12.02 -14.10
N LYS A 101 10.86 11.12 -13.89
CA LYS A 101 9.43 11.40 -14.12
C LYS A 101 8.83 12.26 -13.01
N GLU A 102 7.77 13.00 -13.33
CA GLU A 102 7.00 13.79 -12.36
C GLU A 102 6.28 12.89 -11.34
N ALA A 103 5.69 11.80 -11.82
CA ALA A 103 5.04 10.77 -11.03
C ALA A 103 5.26 9.38 -11.65
N VAL A 104 5.11 8.35 -10.84
CA VAL A 104 5.10 6.94 -11.27
C VAL A 104 3.97 6.20 -10.57
N GLN A 105 3.31 5.30 -11.31
CA GLN A 105 2.30 4.39 -10.79
C GLN A 105 2.50 3.02 -11.44
N CYS A 106 2.32 1.96 -10.65
CA CYS A 106 2.26 0.59 -11.15
C CYS A 106 1.24 -0.23 -10.37
N THR A 107 0.81 -1.35 -10.95
CA THR A 107 0.04 -2.39 -10.26
C THR A 107 0.88 -3.64 -10.23
N VAL A 108 1.02 -4.23 -9.06
CA VAL A 108 1.79 -5.46 -8.85
C VAL A 108 0.89 -6.53 -8.24
N GLN A 109 1.13 -7.76 -8.66
CA GLN A 109 0.51 -8.94 -8.08
C GLN A 109 1.56 -9.64 -7.22
N CYS A 110 1.31 -9.73 -5.92
CA CYS A 110 2.24 -10.28 -4.94
C CYS A 110 1.61 -11.49 -4.25
N PRO A 111 2.29 -12.65 -4.19
CA PRO A 111 1.77 -13.81 -3.47
C PRO A 111 1.73 -13.53 -1.98
N VAL A 112 0.65 -13.95 -1.33
CA VAL A 112 0.56 -14.08 0.12
C VAL A 112 1.01 -15.49 0.47
N VAL A 113 2.11 -15.60 1.20
CA VAL A 113 2.75 -16.87 1.52
C VAL A 113 2.58 -17.16 3.00
N PHE A 114 2.07 -18.36 3.29
CA PHE A 114 2.01 -18.91 4.64
C PHE A 114 3.07 -20.00 4.78
N SER A 115 3.77 -19.99 5.92
CA SER A 115 4.77 -21.01 6.25
C SER A 115 4.62 -21.37 7.71
N ALA A 116 4.32 -22.65 7.99
CA ALA A 116 4.28 -23.19 9.34
C ALA A 116 5.11 -24.48 9.37
N LEU A 117 6.27 -24.44 10.03
CA LEU A 117 7.12 -25.63 10.14
C LEU A 117 6.36 -26.75 10.88
N PRO A 118 6.46 -28.02 10.45
CA PRO A 118 7.34 -28.56 9.41
C PRO A 118 6.76 -28.50 7.97
N GLU A 119 5.57 -27.94 7.78
CA GLU A 119 4.95 -27.87 6.46
C GLU A 119 5.71 -26.90 5.52
N PRO A 120 5.77 -27.22 4.23
CA PRO A 120 6.35 -26.32 3.25
C PRO A 120 5.52 -25.04 3.13
N ALA A 121 6.20 -23.95 2.78
CA ALA A 121 5.53 -22.70 2.48
C ALA A 121 4.55 -22.87 1.31
N ARG A 122 3.37 -22.27 1.41
CA ARG A 122 2.32 -22.29 0.38
C ARG A 122 1.81 -20.89 0.09
N VAL A 123 1.41 -20.66 -1.16
CA VAL A 123 0.71 -19.45 -1.56
C VAL A 123 -0.76 -19.60 -1.15
N THR A 124 -1.24 -18.72 -0.27
CA THR A 124 -2.63 -18.74 0.23
C THR A 124 -3.54 -17.80 -0.54
N ALA A 125 -2.99 -16.72 -1.10
CA ALA A 125 -3.73 -15.76 -1.91
C ALA A 125 -2.81 -14.97 -2.85
N LEU A 126 -3.41 -14.19 -3.74
CA LEU A 126 -2.74 -13.18 -4.55
C LEU A 126 -3.22 -11.80 -4.14
N LEU A 127 -2.31 -10.93 -3.74
CA LEU A 127 -2.58 -9.55 -3.38
C LEU A 127 -2.29 -8.64 -4.58
N TYR A 128 -3.31 -7.90 -5.03
CA TYR A 128 -3.16 -6.87 -6.05
C TYR A 128 -2.95 -5.51 -5.38
N VAL A 129 -1.82 -4.88 -5.64
CA VAL A 129 -1.44 -3.59 -5.02
C VAL A 129 -1.14 -2.56 -6.08
N ARG A 130 -1.79 -1.40 -5.99
CA ARG A 130 -1.41 -0.22 -6.76
C ARG A 130 -0.44 0.61 -5.93
N LEU A 131 0.77 0.80 -6.45
CA LEU A 131 1.81 1.63 -5.86
C LEU A 131 1.93 2.92 -6.68
N ALA A 132 1.99 4.06 -6.01
CA ALA A 132 2.17 5.35 -6.67
C ALA A 132 3.12 6.26 -5.89
N ASN A 133 4.05 6.89 -6.60
CA ASN A 133 4.82 8.03 -6.12
C ASN A 133 4.42 9.23 -6.97
N ILE A 134 3.38 9.90 -6.49
CA ILE A 134 2.96 11.21 -6.96
C ILE A 134 3.89 12.23 -6.29
N GLY A 135 4.53 13.11 -7.06
CA GLY A 135 5.47 14.10 -6.55
C GLY A 135 4.84 15.11 -5.59
N HIS A 136 5.41 16.31 -5.48
CA HIS A 136 4.65 17.38 -4.83
C HIS A 136 3.29 17.48 -5.53
N PRO A 137 2.18 17.63 -4.78
CA PRO A 137 0.96 18.08 -5.42
C PRO A 137 1.34 19.37 -6.14
N SER A 138 1.26 19.37 -7.47
CA SER A 138 1.27 20.62 -8.24
C SER A 138 0.28 21.54 -7.54
N SER A 139 0.69 22.73 -7.16
CA SER A 139 -0.10 23.74 -6.44
C SER A 139 -1.40 24.18 -7.16
N ASN A 140 -1.85 23.44 -8.17
CA ASN A 140 -3.01 23.74 -9.01
C ASN A 140 -4.36 23.37 -8.38
N GLN A 141 -4.46 23.32 -7.05
CA GLN A 141 -5.74 23.24 -6.34
C GLN A 141 -5.90 24.24 -5.20
N ILE A 142 -5.09 25.30 -5.16
CA ILE A 142 -5.32 26.44 -4.27
C ILE A 142 -5.26 27.69 -5.15
N ASP A 143 -6.37 27.98 -5.82
CA ASP A 143 -6.86 29.34 -6.19
C ASP A 143 -8.14 29.25 -7.05
N GLN A 144 -9.20 28.64 -6.51
CA GLN A 144 -10.57 28.86 -7.02
C GLN A 144 -11.62 29.14 -5.92
N HIS A 145 -11.18 29.48 -4.70
CA HIS A 145 -12.10 30.01 -3.69
C HIS A 145 -11.61 31.33 -3.09
N PHE A 146 -11.21 32.25 -3.98
CA PHE A 146 -11.30 33.68 -3.72
C PHE A 146 -11.76 34.39 -4.99
N MET A 147 -13.06 34.34 -5.26
CA MET A 147 -13.76 35.45 -5.90
C MET A 147 -15.26 35.37 -5.58
N TYR A 148 -15.71 36.49 -5.00
CA TYR A 148 -17.04 36.88 -4.50
C TYR A 148 -17.43 36.38 -3.11
#